data_AF-A0A3D5B7U4-F1
#
_entry.id   AF-A0A3D5B7U4-F1
#
_cell.length_a   1.000
_cell.length_b   1.000
_cell.length_c   1.000
_cell.angle_alpha   90.00
_cell.angle_beta   90.00
_cell.angle_gamma   90.00
#
_symmetry.space_group_name_H-M   'P 1'
#
loop_
_entity.id
_entity.type
_entity.pdbx_description
1 polymer ?
#
loop_
_entity_poly.entity_id
_entity_poly.type
_entity_poly.pdbx_seq_one_letter_code
_entity_poly.pdbx_strand_id
1 'polypeptide(L)'
;MTAPVETETPNLPEVDLTVYPVEPVIGLPQGTDGYPWWNDSVFYEVFVRSFFDSDGDGIGDLNGLIEKLDYLNDGDPETTTDLGITGIWLMPIFPSPSYHGYDVT
;
A
#
# COMPACT_ATOMS: atom_id res chain seq x y z
N MET A 1 12.79 23.92 -58.22
CA MET A 1 12.48 22.70 -57.44
C MET A 1 13.46 22.66 -56.30
N THR A 2 13.01 23.00 -55.09
CA THR A 2 13.84 23.03 -53.87
C THR A 2 13.81 21.64 -53.23
N ALA A 3 14.97 21.12 -52.82
CA ALA A 3 15.08 19.81 -52.19
C ALA A 3 14.31 19.76 -50.85
N PRO A 4 13.79 18.59 -50.43
CA PRO A 4 13.13 18.44 -49.14
C PRO A 4 14.13 18.62 -47.99
N VAL A 5 13.70 19.28 -46.91
CA VAL A 5 14.45 19.40 -45.66
C VAL A 5 14.37 18.07 -44.92
N GLU A 6 15.50 17.44 -44.64
CA GLU A 6 15.56 16.26 -43.77
C GLU A 6 15.32 16.72 -42.32
N THR A 7 14.26 16.21 -41.70
CA THR A 7 13.98 16.42 -40.28
C THR A 7 14.84 15.45 -39.47
N GLU A 8 15.86 15.94 -38.78
CA GLU A 8 16.61 15.11 -37.85
C GLU A 8 15.72 14.72 -36.66
N THR A 9 15.72 13.43 -36.32
CA THR A 9 15.01 12.94 -35.13
C THR A 9 15.75 13.47 -33.90
N PRO A 10 15.08 14.16 -32.96
CA PRO A 10 15.76 14.68 -31.78
C PRO A 10 16.31 13.51 -30.95
N ASN A 11 17.63 13.50 -30.75
CA ASN A 11 18.28 12.61 -29.78
C ASN A 11 17.78 12.99 -28.38
N LEU A 12 16.94 12.13 -27.80
CA LEU A 12 16.61 12.21 -26.38
C LEU A 12 17.88 11.84 -25.59
N PRO A 13 18.17 12.53 -24.47
CA PRO A 13 19.28 12.12 -23.62
C PRO A 13 19.03 10.69 -23.12
N GLU A 14 20.04 9.84 -23.20
CA GLU A 14 20.01 8.52 -22.57
C GLU A 14 19.83 8.72 -21.06
N VAL A 15 18.73 8.21 -20.52
CA VAL A 15 18.45 8.28 -19.08
C VAL A 15 19.35 7.25 -18.40
N ASP A 16 20.26 7.74 -17.55
CA ASP A 16 21.06 6.89 -16.67
C ASP A 16 20.12 6.20 -15.66
N LEU A 17 19.85 4.91 -15.90
CA LEU A 17 19.04 4.05 -15.04
C LEU A 17 19.88 3.36 -13.95
N THR A 18 21.04 3.91 -13.58
CA THR A 18 21.81 3.37 -12.46
C THR A 18 20.96 3.34 -11.19
N VAL A 19 20.55 2.14 -10.82
CA VAL A 19 19.85 1.87 -9.56
C VAL A 19 20.91 1.95 -8.47
N TYR A 20 20.96 3.07 -7.76
CA TYR A 20 21.75 3.16 -6.53
C TYR A 20 21.09 2.28 -5.46
N PRO A 21 21.86 1.42 -4.77
CA PRO A 21 21.32 0.71 -3.62
C PRO A 21 20.86 1.76 -2.61
N VAL A 22 19.58 1.72 -2.25
CA VAL A 22 19.06 2.53 -1.15
C VAL A 22 19.67 1.92 0.11
N GLU A 23 20.56 2.68 0.76
CA GLU A 23 21.11 2.29 2.05
C GLU A 23 19.95 1.97 3.01
N PRO A 24 19.96 0.81 3.70
CA PRO A 24 18.89 0.47 4.60
C PRO A 24 18.76 1.55 5.68
N VAL A 25 17.54 2.07 5.86
CA VAL A 25 17.26 3.03 6.92
C VAL A 25 17.52 2.35 8.27
N ILE A 26 18.59 2.78 8.94
CA ILE A 26 19.01 2.23 10.23
C ILE A 26 17.90 2.50 11.27
N GLY A 27 17.34 1.43 11.84
CA GLY A 27 16.36 1.51 12.94
C GLY A 27 14.92 1.12 12.60
N LEU A 28 14.61 0.79 11.34
CA LEU A 28 13.37 0.09 11.00
C LEU A 28 13.56 -1.43 11.15
N PRO A 29 12.50 -2.21 11.43
CA PRO A 29 12.59 -3.66 11.30
C PRO A 29 13.11 -4.00 9.90
N GLN A 30 14.19 -4.78 9.83
CA GLN A 30 14.70 -5.29 8.56
C GLN A 30 13.83 -6.47 8.13
N GLY A 31 13.49 -6.53 6.84
CA GLY A 31 12.87 -7.72 6.24
C GLY A 31 13.86 -8.88 6.23
N THR A 32 13.44 -10.04 5.72
CA THR A 32 14.21 -11.28 5.86
C THR A 32 15.55 -11.29 5.10
N ASP A 33 15.75 -10.35 4.17
CA ASP A 33 16.87 -10.36 3.21
C ASP A 33 17.72 -9.07 3.21
N GLY A 34 17.70 -8.29 4.31
CA GLY A 34 18.48 -7.05 4.43
C GLY A 34 17.88 -5.85 3.68
N TYR A 35 16.73 -6.03 3.04
CA TYR A 35 15.88 -4.96 2.51
C TYR A 35 14.96 -4.39 3.61
N PRO A 36 14.38 -3.20 3.43
CA PRO A 36 13.35 -2.68 4.33
C PRO A 36 12.16 -3.65 4.45
N TRP A 37 11.55 -3.78 5.64
CA TRP A 37 10.43 -4.72 5.92
C TRP A 37 9.25 -4.66 4.95
N TRP A 38 9.03 -3.53 4.27
CA TRP A 38 7.92 -3.38 3.34
C TRP A 38 8.20 -4.06 2.00
N ASN A 39 9.46 -4.40 1.70
CA ASN A 39 9.87 -4.98 0.42
C ASN A 39 9.36 -6.42 0.23
N ASP A 40 9.26 -7.16 1.32
CA ASP A 40 8.79 -8.55 1.41
C ASP A 40 7.41 -8.66 2.09
N SER A 41 6.74 -7.53 2.34
CA SER A 41 5.45 -7.51 3.02
C SER A 41 4.26 -7.70 2.09
N VAL A 42 3.24 -8.41 2.60
CA VAL A 42 1.93 -8.53 1.96
C VAL A 42 0.96 -7.58 2.65
N PHE A 43 0.49 -6.58 1.90
CA PHE A 43 -0.46 -5.59 2.40
C PHE A 43 -1.90 -5.95 2.04
N TYR A 44 -2.82 -5.62 2.95
CA TYR A 44 -4.25 -5.67 2.72
C TYR A 44 -4.85 -4.27 2.84
N GLU A 45 -5.46 -3.78 1.76
CA GLU A 45 -6.17 -2.49 1.77
C GLU A 45 -7.58 -2.68 2.33
N VAL A 46 -7.94 -1.90 3.34
CA VAL A 46 -9.23 -1.98 4.02
C VAL A 46 -10.02 -0.70 3.82
N PHE A 47 -11.22 -0.85 3.27
CA PHE A 47 -12.25 0.18 3.36
C PHE A 47 -13.11 -0.02 4.62
N VAL A 48 -12.74 0.65 5.71
CA VAL A 48 -13.34 0.42 7.05
C VAL A 48 -14.87 0.45 7.01
N ARG A 49 -15.46 1.46 6.34
CA ARG A 49 -16.93 1.65 6.21
C ARG A 49 -17.67 0.49 5.58
N SER A 50 -16.99 -0.39 4.87
CA SER A 50 -17.59 -1.55 4.19
C SER A 50 -16.99 -2.88 4.62
N PHE A 51 -16.12 -2.90 5.64
CA PHE A 51 -15.39 -4.09 6.05
C PHE A 51 -16.17 -4.93 7.08
N PHE A 52 -16.40 -4.38 8.28
CA PHE A 52 -17.16 -5.06 9.32
C PHE A 52 -17.80 -4.05 10.27
N ASP A 53 -19.08 -4.23 10.53
CA ASP A 53 -19.93 -3.41 11.41
C ASP A 53 -20.05 -4.11 12.77
N SER A 54 -19.60 -3.44 13.83
CA SER A 54 -19.58 -3.98 15.20
C SER A 54 -20.80 -3.61 16.04
N ASP A 55 -21.58 -2.59 15.65
CA ASP A 55 -22.69 -2.06 16.45
C ASP A 55 -24.08 -2.20 15.79
N GLY A 56 -24.11 -2.65 14.54
CA GLY A 56 -25.32 -2.99 13.81
C GLY A 56 -25.99 -1.80 13.12
N ASP A 57 -25.30 -0.67 12.95
CA ASP A 57 -25.83 0.51 12.25
C ASP A 57 -25.79 0.40 10.72
N GLY A 58 -25.14 -0.63 10.19
CA GLY A 58 -24.99 -0.93 8.77
C GLY A 58 -23.72 -0.34 8.12
N ILE A 59 -22.85 0.30 8.89
CA ILE A 59 -21.59 0.91 8.44
C ILE A 59 -20.43 0.28 9.21
N GLY A 60 -19.41 -0.15 8.48
CA GLY A 60 -18.23 -0.72 9.12
C GLY A 60 -17.42 0.31 9.91
N ASP A 61 -16.78 -0.14 10.98
CA ASP A 61 -16.11 0.72 11.95
C ASP A 61 -14.76 0.13 12.41
N LEU A 62 -13.99 0.91 13.17
CA LEU A 62 -12.65 0.49 13.62
C LEU A 62 -12.69 -0.64 14.65
N ASN A 63 -13.71 -0.72 15.51
CA ASN A 63 -13.87 -1.86 16.41
C ASN A 63 -14.18 -3.11 15.58
N GLY A 64 -14.99 -2.97 14.55
CA GLY A 64 -15.27 -4.06 13.62
C GLY A 64 -14.02 -4.57 12.89
N LEU A 65 -13.12 -3.67 12.48
CA LEU A 65 -11.80 -4.05 11.97
C LEU A 65 -10.97 -4.80 13.02
N ILE A 66 -10.94 -4.31 14.27
CA ILE A 66 -10.21 -4.95 15.37
C ILE A 66 -10.71 -6.39 15.59
N GLU A 67 -12.02 -6.62 15.54
CA GLU A 67 -12.62 -7.96 15.67
C GLU A 67 -12.21 -8.96 14.58
N LYS A 68 -11.64 -8.48 13.48
CA LYS A 68 -11.18 -9.33 12.35
C LYS A 68 -9.67 -9.37 12.21
N LEU A 69 -8.91 -8.83 13.16
CA LEU A 69 -7.45 -8.90 13.09
C LEU A 69 -6.96 -10.35 13.03
N ASP A 70 -7.53 -11.26 13.83
CA ASP A 70 -7.14 -12.68 13.79
C ASP A 70 -7.47 -13.36 12.44
N TYR A 71 -8.49 -12.90 11.72
CA TYR A 71 -8.76 -13.38 10.36
C TYR A 71 -7.68 -12.90 9.37
N LEU A 72 -7.16 -11.70 9.58
CA LEU A 72 -6.14 -11.11 8.73
C LEU A 72 -4.74 -11.66 9.04
N ASN A 73 -4.41 -11.74 10.34
CA ASN A 73 -3.20 -12.32 10.88
C ASN A 73 -3.41 -12.64 12.37
N ASP A 74 -3.35 -13.92 12.75
CA ASP A 74 -3.53 -14.38 14.14
C ASP A 74 -2.22 -14.36 14.97
N GLY A 75 -1.09 -14.03 14.33
CA GLY A 75 0.23 -13.94 14.93
C GLY A 75 0.97 -15.28 15.07
N ASP A 76 0.38 -16.40 14.64
CA ASP A 76 1.01 -17.72 14.68
C ASP A 76 1.49 -18.13 13.27
N PRO A 77 2.81 -18.11 12.99
CA PRO A 77 3.34 -18.47 11.67
C PRO A 77 3.15 -19.95 11.31
N GLU A 78 2.75 -20.80 12.26
CA GLU A 78 2.53 -22.23 12.02
C GLU A 78 1.08 -22.56 11.63
N THR A 79 0.16 -21.60 11.75
CA THR A 79 -1.23 -21.76 11.30
C THR A 79 -1.38 -21.36 9.83
N THR A 80 -2.47 -21.79 9.21
CA THR A 80 -2.82 -21.44 7.82
C THR A 80 -4.30 -21.04 7.72
N THR A 81 -4.87 -20.60 8.84
CA THR A 81 -6.31 -20.34 8.99
C THR A 81 -6.67 -18.88 8.82
N ASP A 82 -5.69 -18.01 8.96
CA ASP A 82 -5.71 -16.58 8.68
C ASP A 82 -5.18 -16.31 7.26
N LEU A 83 -5.13 -15.03 6.88
CA LEU A 83 -4.61 -14.61 5.58
C LEU A 83 -3.08 -14.40 5.59
N GLY A 84 -2.44 -14.24 6.76
CA GLY A 84 -1.00 -14.04 6.90
C GLY A 84 -0.49 -12.68 6.43
N ILE A 85 -1.33 -11.64 6.46
CA ILE A 85 -0.91 -10.30 6.00
C ILE A 85 0.09 -9.68 6.98
N THR A 86 1.04 -8.87 6.50
CA THR A 86 2.06 -8.24 7.36
C THR A 86 1.88 -6.73 7.48
N GLY A 87 0.95 -6.16 6.72
CA GLY A 87 0.60 -4.74 6.79
C GLY A 87 -0.84 -4.47 6.40
N ILE A 88 -1.45 -3.46 7.04
CA ILE A 88 -2.78 -2.96 6.70
C ILE A 88 -2.63 -1.56 6.13
N TRP A 89 -3.24 -1.32 4.97
CA TRP A 89 -3.43 0.02 4.43
C TRP A 89 -4.89 0.41 4.61
N LEU A 90 -5.16 1.45 5.39
CA LEU A 90 -6.51 1.96 5.56
C LEU A 90 -6.81 3.01 4.49
N MET A 91 -7.98 2.88 3.85
CA MET A 91 -8.62 4.02 3.19
C MET A 91 -8.85 5.16 4.20
N PRO A 92 -9.09 6.41 3.75
CA PRO A 92 -9.21 7.56 4.65
C PRO A 92 -10.24 7.35 5.79
N ILE A 93 -9.78 7.53 7.02
CA ILE A 93 -10.58 7.36 8.26
C ILE A 93 -10.98 8.68 8.93
N PHE A 94 -10.53 9.81 8.39
CA PHE A 94 -10.82 11.14 8.94
C PHE A 94 -12.23 11.61 8.55
N PRO A 95 -12.81 12.57 9.32
CA PRO A 95 -14.06 13.22 8.93
C PRO A 95 -13.98 13.80 7.52
N SER A 96 -15.00 13.52 6.73
CA SER A 96 -15.09 13.90 5.33
C SER A 96 -16.57 13.95 4.90
N PRO A 97 -16.95 14.87 4.02
CA PRO A 97 -18.30 14.95 3.47
C PRO A 97 -18.51 13.96 2.31
N SER A 98 -17.45 13.34 1.76
CA SER A 98 -17.60 12.31 0.73
C SER A 98 -17.58 10.88 1.28
N TYR A 99 -18.12 9.99 0.46
CA TYR A 99 -18.22 8.57 0.78
C TYR A 99 -16.85 7.85 0.85
N HIS A 100 -15.86 8.25 0.06
CA HIS A 100 -14.54 7.61 0.06
C HIS A 100 -13.51 8.32 0.95
N GLY A 101 -13.82 9.51 1.49
CA GLY A 101 -13.02 10.14 2.54
C GLY A 101 -11.77 10.90 2.09
N TYR A 102 -11.49 10.99 0.78
CA TYR A 102 -10.28 11.64 0.26
C TYR A 102 -10.32 13.19 0.34
N ASP A 103 -11.48 13.78 0.57
CA ASP A 103 -11.70 15.20 0.89
C ASP A 103 -11.89 15.38 2.40
N VAL A 104 -10.83 15.75 3.10
CA VAL A 104 -10.80 15.85 4.57
C VAL A 104 -11.28 17.23 5.04
N THR A 105 -11.99 17.27 6.18
CA THR A 105 -12.52 18.51 6.81
C THR A 105 -11.98 18.75 8.21
#